data_AF-A0A3Q8FHV7-F1
#
_entry.id   AF-A0A3Q8FHV7-F1
#
_cell.length_a   1.000
_cell.length_b   1.000
_cell.length_c   1.000
_cell.angle_alpha   90.00
_cell.angle_beta   90.00
_cell.angle_gamma   90.00
#
_symmetry.space_group_name_H-M   'P 1'
#
loop_
_entity.id
_entity.type
_entity.pdbx_description
1 polymer ?
#
loop_
_entity_poly.entity_id
_entity_poly.type
_entity_poly.pdbx_seq_one_letter_code
_entity_poly.pdbx_strand_id
1 'polypeptide(L)'
;MQPTTKLPKVGTTIFTVMSQLAAEHGAVNLGQGFPDFSAPQRLIDETAKAMAAGLNQYPPMTGVAPLRQAIAQKSLDLYGATLDPDAEITVTSGATEAIFNAIHAVVRAGEEVIVLDPAYDCYEPAIELAGATAVHVPLDPQTFAVDWDRVRAAITPRTRMLMVNTPHNPSGAMLDEADMQALADLLRGTQIYLISDEVYEHIIFDGRRHESALRYPELRERTFVISSFGKTYHCTGWKIGYAVAPPLLTAEFRKVHQYNTFTSFGPAQYGFAAMIRDEPEHHLELGAFYQAKRDRFREQLAGTRLKPLPVPGGYFQLVDYSAISDLPDHEFVKWLTIEKGVTAIPLSPFYETAPVGQRLVRLCFAKNEATLDAAIERLRLL
;
A
#
# COMPACT_ATOMS: atom_id res chain seq x y z
N MET A 1 -10.74 -34.32 14.02
CA MET A 1 -9.43 -33.69 14.21
C MET A 1 -9.59 -32.21 13.88
N GLN A 2 -9.34 -31.30 14.82
CA GLN A 2 -9.34 -29.87 14.54
C GLN A 2 -7.93 -29.44 14.15
N PRO A 3 -7.73 -28.67 13.07
CA PRO A 3 -6.41 -28.20 12.69
C PRO A 3 -5.88 -27.20 13.72
N THR A 4 -4.60 -27.31 14.09
CA THR A 4 -3.91 -26.27 14.87
C THR A 4 -3.60 -25.09 13.95
N THR A 5 -4.04 -23.89 14.31
CA THR A 5 -3.80 -22.68 13.50
C THR A 5 -2.32 -22.33 13.43
N LYS A 6 -1.85 -21.86 12.27
CA LYS A 6 -0.52 -21.23 12.11
C LYS A 6 -0.52 -19.74 12.48
N LEU A 7 -1.70 -19.14 12.64
CA LEU A 7 -1.90 -17.70 12.83
C LEU A 7 -2.93 -17.47 13.95
N PRO A 8 -2.56 -17.67 15.23
CA PRO A 8 -3.51 -17.56 16.34
C PRO A 8 -3.98 -16.13 16.61
N LYS A 9 -3.24 -15.11 16.16
CA LYS A 9 -3.59 -13.69 16.29
C LYS A 9 -4.52 -13.17 15.18
N VAL A 10 -4.61 -13.88 14.06
CA VAL A 10 -5.31 -13.38 12.86
C VAL A 10 -6.81 -13.67 12.95
N GLY A 11 -7.61 -12.61 12.99
CA GLY A 11 -9.07 -12.64 12.82
C GLY A 11 -9.50 -12.15 11.43
N THR A 12 -10.80 -11.90 11.27
CA THR A 12 -11.33 -11.19 10.10
C THR A 12 -10.78 -9.76 10.05
N THR A 13 -10.28 -9.31 8.89
CA THR A 13 -9.67 -7.98 8.76
C THR A 13 -10.66 -6.86 9.07
N ILE A 14 -10.18 -5.77 9.66
CA ILE A 14 -11.01 -4.59 10.00
C ILE A 14 -11.76 -4.06 8.78
N PHE A 15 -11.15 -4.13 7.59
CA PHE A 15 -11.79 -3.71 6.33
C PHE A 15 -13.04 -4.52 5.99
N THR A 16 -13.01 -5.83 6.22
CA THR A 16 -14.15 -6.71 5.96
C THR A 16 -15.27 -6.44 6.96
N VAL A 17 -14.92 -6.32 8.25
CA VAL A 17 -15.88 -6.00 9.33
C VAL A 17 -16.59 -4.69 9.06
N MET A 18 -15.84 -3.62 8.75
CA MET A 18 -16.44 -2.29 8.56
C MET A 18 -17.27 -2.20 7.28
N SER A 19 -16.91 -2.90 6.21
CA SER A 19 -17.73 -2.91 4.99
C SER A 19 -19.02 -3.70 5.12
N GLN A 20 -19.00 -4.81 5.87
CA GLN A 20 -20.22 -5.52 6.21
C GLN A 20 -21.15 -4.61 7.02
N LEU A 21 -20.62 -3.95 8.06
CA LEU A 21 -21.41 -3.02 8.88
C LEU A 21 -21.97 -1.86 8.05
N ALA A 22 -21.18 -1.33 7.11
CA ALA A 22 -21.64 -0.28 6.21
C ALA A 22 -22.82 -0.72 5.36
N ALA A 23 -22.78 -1.94 4.81
CA ALA A 23 -23.86 -2.51 4.01
C ALA A 23 -25.12 -2.77 4.83
N GLU A 24 -24.98 -3.32 6.05
CA GLU A 24 -26.08 -3.61 6.96
C GLU A 24 -26.87 -2.34 7.36
N HIS A 25 -26.19 -1.20 7.47
CA HIS A 25 -26.78 0.07 7.92
C HIS A 25 -26.98 1.11 6.80
N GLY A 26 -26.70 0.78 5.53
CA GLY A 26 -26.80 1.74 4.43
C GLY A 26 -25.90 2.98 4.61
N ALA A 27 -24.74 2.78 5.23
CA ALA A 27 -23.77 3.84 5.51
C ALA A 27 -22.97 4.20 4.26
N VAL A 28 -22.57 5.47 4.15
CA VAL A 28 -21.61 5.90 3.12
C VAL A 28 -20.24 5.36 3.48
N ASN A 29 -19.69 4.47 2.65
CA ASN A 29 -18.44 3.78 2.94
C ASN A 29 -17.20 4.58 2.51
N LEU A 30 -16.67 5.38 3.44
CA LEU A 30 -15.35 6.01 3.34
C LEU A 30 -14.25 5.16 3.99
N GLY A 31 -14.54 3.94 4.44
CA GLY A 31 -13.56 3.10 5.14
C GLY A 31 -12.67 2.34 4.17
N GLN A 32 -13.28 1.63 3.22
CA GLN A 32 -12.56 0.78 2.27
C GLN A 32 -11.72 1.62 1.29
N GLY A 33 -10.44 1.24 1.17
CA GLY A 33 -9.44 1.91 0.34
C GLY A 33 -9.48 1.51 -1.12
N PHE A 34 -10.62 1.72 -1.79
CA PHE A 34 -10.75 1.58 -3.24
C PHE A 34 -11.66 2.65 -3.87
N PRO A 35 -11.43 3.00 -5.15
CA PRO A 35 -12.30 3.87 -5.94
C PRO A 35 -13.72 3.32 -6.14
N ASP A 36 -14.73 4.19 -6.09
CA ASP A 36 -16.10 3.90 -6.55
C ASP A 36 -16.37 4.44 -7.98
N PHE A 37 -15.29 4.77 -8.71
CA PHE A 37 -15.29 5.16 -10.11
C PHE A 37 -14.50 4.16 -10.96
N SER A 38 -14.81 4.11 -12.25
CA SER A 38 -14.29 3.10 -13.18
C SER A 38 -12.79 3.22 -13.44
N ALA A 39 -12.19 2.10 -13.84
CA ALA A 39 -10.86 2.05 -14.43
C ALA A 39 -10.83 2.81 -15.78
N PRO A 40 -9.65 3.26 -16.24
CA PRO A 40 -9.50 3.89 -17.55
C PRO A 40 -10.03 3.01 -18.68
N GLN A 41 -10.74 3.61 -19.65
CA GLN A 41 -11.41 2.86 -20.71
C GLN A 41 -10.42 2.07 -21.59
N ARG A 42 -9.27 2.67 -21.94
CA ARG A 42 -8.22 1.97 -22.70
C ARG A 42 -7.73 0.71 -22.00
N LEU A 43 -7.60 0.72 -20.67
CA LEU A 43 -7.21 -0.46 -19.91
C LEU A 43 -8.23 -1.60 -20.08
N ILE A 44 -9.52 -1.27 -20.02
CA ILE A 44 -10.61 -2.23 -20.24
C ILE A 44 -10.56 -2.76 -21.67
N ASP A 45 -10.44 -1.88 -22.65
CA ASP A 45 -10.46 -2.23 -24.08
C ASP A 45 -9.28 -3.10 -24.49
N GLU A 46 -8.05 -2.74 -24.08
CA GLU A 46 -6.85 -3.52 -24.40
C GLU A 46 -6.82 -4.87 -23.67
N THR A 47 -7.39 -4.93 -22.46
CA THR A 47 -7.60 -6.21 -21.76
C THR A 47 -8.61 -7.08 -22.50
N ALA A 48 -9.76 -6.53 -22.91
CA ALA A 48 -10.78 -7.24 -23.67
C ALA A 48 -10.26 -7.73 -25.03
N LYS A 49 -9.47 -6.89 -25.71
CA LYS A 49 -8.79 -7.24 -26.97
C LYS A 49 -7.81 -8.40 -26.79
N ALA A 50 -7.01 -8.39 -25.71
CA ALA A 50 -6.12 -9.51 -25.40
C ALA A 50 -6.90 -10.82 -25.17
N MET A 51 -8.03 -10.76 -24.46
CA MET A 51 -8.92 -11.92 -24.31
C MET A 51 -9.46 -12.43 -25.64
N ALA A 52 -9.99 -11.52 -26.48
CA ALA A 52 -10.56 -11.85 -27.78
C ALA A 52 -9.51 -12.43 -28.74
N ALA A 53 -8.25 -12.01 -28.61
CA ALA A 53 -7.12 -12.53 -29.36
C ALA A 53 -6.63 -13.91 -28.87
N GLY A 54 -7.28 -14.52 -27.87
CA GLY A 54 -6.94 -15.85 -27.37
C GLY A 54 -5.79 -15.88 -26.35
N LEU A 55 -5.36 -14.72 -25.83
CA LEU A 55 -4.26 -14.62 -24.84
C LEU A 55 -4.73 -14.99 -23.41
N ASN A 56 -5.53 -16.06 -23.31
CA ASN A 56 -6.21 -16.50 -22.07
C ASN A 56 -5.48 -17.66 -21.37
N GLN A 57 -4.42 -18.21 -21.98
CA GLN A 57 -3.62 -19.29 -21.40
C GLN A 57 -2.53 -18.74 -20.47
N TYR A 58 -1.79 -19.64 -19.81
CA TYR A 58 -0.72 -19.24 -18.90
C TYR A 58 0.28 -18.30 -19.57
N PRO A 59 0.47 -17.07 -19.04
CA PRO A 59 1.58 -16.22 -19.46
C PRO A 59 2.90 -16.79 -18.93
N PRO A 60 4.06 -16.22 -19.29
CA PRO A 60 5.32 -16.55 -18.63
C PRO A 60 5.21 -16.33 -17.11
N MET A 61 5.83 -17.21 -16.31
CA MET A 61 5.83 -17.12 -14.83
C MET A 61 6.28 -15.74 -14.34
N THR A 62 7.27 -15.12 -14.99
CA THR A 62 7.78 -13.81 -14.58
C THR A 62 6.87 -12.64 -14.96
N GLY A 63 5.84 -12.88 -15.79
CA GLY A 63 5.02 -11.88 -16.45
C GLY A 63 5.33 -11.76 -17.94
N VAL A 64 4.36 -11.26 -18.71
CA VAL A 64 4.50 -11.07 -20.16
C VAL A 64 5.57 -10.03 -20.46
N ALA A 65 6.39 -10.29 -21.48
CA ALA A 65 7.52 -9.43 -21.84
C ALA A 65 7.12 -7.95 -22.09
N PRO A 66 6.01 -7.64 -22.82
CA PRO A 66 5.60 -6.25 -23.03
C PRO A 66 5.36 -5.48 -21.73
N LEU A 67 4.80 -6.13 -20.70
CA LEU A 67 4.57 -5.47 -19.41
C LEU A 67 5.88 -5.21 -18.67
N ARG A 68 6.77 -6.20 -18.60
CA ARG A 68 8.07 -6.05 -17.93
C ARG A 68 8.92 -4.97 -18.60
N GLN A 69 8.92 -4.91 -19.93
CA GLN A 69 9.60 -3.85 -20.69
C GLN A 69 9.00 -2.46 -20.40
N ALA A 70 7.67 -2.35 -20.37
CA ALA A 70 7.01 -1.09 -20.04
C ALA A 70 7.32 -0.63 -18.59
N ILE A 71 7.36 -1.55 -17.63
CA ILE A 71 7.78 -1.25 -16.24
C ILE A 71 9.24 -0.79 -16.19
N ALA A 72 10.15 -1.44 -16.94
CA ALA A 72 11.55 -1.04 -17.02
C ALA A 72 11.72 0.38 -17.56
N GLN A 73 11.03 0.72 -18.67
CA GLN A 73 11.06 2.06 -19.24
C GLN A 73 10.48 3.10 -18.26
N LYS A 74 9.31 2.83 -17.67
CA LYS A 74 8.71 3.69 -16.63
C LYS A 74 9.67 3.94 -15.46
N SER A 75 10.42 2.91 -15.03
CA SER A 75 11.37 3.03 -13.93
C SER A 75 12.58 3.91 -14.29
N LEU A 76 13.04 3.84 -15.54
CA LEU A 76 14.06 4.75 -16.05
C LEU A 76 13.55 6.19 -16.09
N ASP A 77 12.35 6.41 -16.63
CA ASP A 77 11.77 7.74 -16.81
C ASP A 77 11.49 8.44 -15.46
N LEU A 78 10.95 7.70 -14.49
CA LEU A 78 10.59 8.27 -13.18
C LEU A 78 11.78 8.37 -12.23
N TYR A 79 12.61 7.33 -12.16
CA TYR A 79 13.59 7.14 -11.09
C TYR A 79 15.04 7.23 -11.56
N GLY A 80 15.29 7.30 -12.87
CA GLY A 80 16.63 7.19 -13.44
C GLY A 80 17.21 5.78 -13.31
N ALA A 81 16.36 4.78 -13.04
CA ALA A 81 16.77 3.42 -12.72
C ALA A 81 16.71 2.52 -13.95
N THR A 82 17.86 2.17 -14.52
CA THR A 82 17.94 1.16 -15.60
C THR A 82 17.68 -0.22 -15.01
N LEU A 83 16.64 -0.92 -15.52
CA LEU A 83 16.27 -2.27 -15.10
C LEU A 83 16.49 -3.25 -16.26
N ASP A 84 16.99 -4.44 -15.95
CA ASP A 84 16.84 -5.59 -16.84
C ASP A 84 15.41 -6.17 -16.65
N PRO A 85 14.53 -6.05 -17.66
CA PRO A 85 13.15 -6.51 -17.53
C PRO A 85 13.04 -8.02 -17.32
N ASP A 86 13.99 -8.82 -17.81
CA ASP A 86 13.99 -10.27 -17.67
C ASP A 86 14.61 -10.72 -16.35
N ALA A 87 15.60 -10.00 -15.82
CA ALA A 87 16.30 -10.40 -14.60
C ALA A 87 15.76 -9.74 -13.31
N GLU A 88 15.13 -8.57 -13.39
CA GLU A 88 14.84 -7.74 -12.21
C GLU A 88 13.35 -7.49 -11.94
N ILE A 89 12.46 -7.80 -12.88
CA ILE A 89 11.03 -7.50 -12.77
C ILE A 89 10.21 -8.78 -12.71
N THR A 90 9.33 -8.90 -11.71
CA THR A 90 8.39 -10.01 -11.61
C THR A 90 6.97 -9.50 -11.40
N VAL A 91 6.06 -9.85 -12.30
CA VAL A 91 4.62 -9.53 -12.19
C VAL A 91 3.97 -10.48 -11.18
N THR A 92 3.08 -9.97 -10.36
CA THR A 92 2.39 -10.73 -9.30
C THR A 92 0.90 -10.46 -9.27
N SER A 93 0.18 -11.30 -8.52
CA SER A 93 -1.25 -11.27 -8.22
C SER A 93 -1.55 -10.20 -7.16
N GLY A 94 -1.15 -8.97 -7.48
CA GLY A 94 -1.21 -7.80 -6.63
C GLY A 94 0.04 -7.64 -5.76
N ALA A 95 0.18 -6.45 -5.17
CA ALA A 95 1.28 -6.14 -4.25
C ALA A 95 1.27 -7.04 -3.00
N THR A 96 0.09 -7.49 -2.54
CA THR A 96 -0.04 -8.41 -1.41
C THR A 96 0.76 -9.70 -1.63
N GLU A 97 0.70 -10.27 -2.84
CA GLU A 97 1.47 -11.47 -3.16
C GLU A 97 2.97 -11.14 -3.26
N ALA A 98 3.33 -9.98 -3.82
CA ALA A 98 4.71 -9.55 -3.88
C ALA A 98 5.33 -9.40 -2.48
N ILE A 99 4.61 -8.81 -1.52
CA ILE A 99 5.08 -8.68 -0.13
C ILE A 99 5.32 -10.06 0.47
N PHE A 100 4.34 -10.96 0.33
CA PHE A 100 4.45 -12.33 0.82
C PHE A 100 5.66 -13.06 0.22
N ASN A 101 5.83 -13.00 -1.10
CA ASN A 101 6.94 -13.65 -1.79
C ASN A 101 8.30 -13.06 -1.40
N ALA A 102 8.39 -11.74 -1.25
CA ALA A 102 9.62 -11.06 -0.83
C ALA A 102 10.05 -11.50 0.58
N ILE A 103 9.12 -11.55 1.52
CA ILE A 103 9.38 -12.05 2.89
C ILE A 103 9.85 -13.51 2.82
N HIS A 104 9.07 -14.40 2.20
CA HIS A 104 9.39 -15.83 2.15
C HIS A 104 10.66 -16.17 1.34
N ALA A 105 11.07 -15.29 0.42
CA ALA A 105 12.29 -15.49 -0.35
C ALA A 105 13.54 -15.44 0.54
N VAL A 106 13.57 -14.52 1.52
CA VAL A 106 14.82 -14.18 2.23
C VAL A 106 14.77 -14.29 3.75
N VAL A 107 13.58 -14.33 4.34
CA VAL A 107 13.36 -14.47 5.79
C VAL A 107 13.23 -15.94 6.16
N ARG A 108 13.82 -16.32 7.30
CA ARG A 108 13.88 -17.68 7.83
C ARG A 108 13.30 -17.71 9.25
N ALA A 109 12.94 -18.92 9.68
CA ALA A 109 12.39 -19.13 11.01
C ALA A 109 13.38 -18.67 12.10
N GLY A 110 12.87 -17.92 13.08
CA GLY A 110 13.67 -17.33 14.16
C GLY A 110 14.36 -16.01 13.82
N GLU A 111 14.25 -15.51 12.59
CA GLU A 111 14.73 -14.17 12.22
C GLU A 111 13.71 -13.08 12.59
N GLU A 112 14.17 -11.83 12.55
CA GLU A 112 13.39 -10.64 12.88
C GLU A 112 13.17 -9.76 11.64
N VAL A 113 11.96 -9.23 11.51
CA VAL A 113 11.59 -8.26 10.46
C VAL A 113 11.10 -6.99 11.14
N ILE A 114 11.77 -5.87 10.91
CA ILE A 114 11.36 -4.58 11.47
C ILE A 114 10.20 -4.02 10.65
N VAL A 115 9.12 -3.64 11.33
CA VAL A 115 7.91 -3.05 10.77
C VAL A 115 7.64 -1.71 11.45
N LEU A 116 7.24 -0.69 10.69
CA LEU A 116 6.96 0.64 11.20
C LEU A 116 5.45 0.81 11.47
N ASP A 117 5.09 1.12 12.70
CA ASP A 117 3.69 1.26 13.11
C ASP A 117 3.20 2.72 13.00
N PRO A 118 1.99 2.98 12.49
CA PRO A 118 0.96 2.02 12.10
C PRO A 118 1.25 1.33 10.76
N ALA A 119 1.19 0.01 10.72
CA ALA A 119 1.56 -0.81 9.57
C ALA A 119 0.34 -1.39 8.84
N TYR A 120 0.46 -1.61 7.53
CA TYR A 120 -0.55 -2.33 6.76
C TYR A 120 -0.68 -3.79 7.23
N ASP A 121 -1.92 -4.24 7.39
CA ASP A 121 -2.29 -5.45 8.13
C ASP A 121 -1.76 -6.77 7.52
N CYS A 122 -1.31 -6.76 6.27
CA CYS A 122 -0.80 -7.97 5.63
C CYS A 122 0.66 -8.27 5.93
N TYR A 123 1.41 -7.37 6.57
CA TYR A 123 2.85 -7.54 6.81
C TYR A 123 3.12 -8.61 7.88
N GLU A 124 2.58 -8.43 9.08
CA GLU A 124 2.82 -9.34 10.22
C GLU A 124 2.41 -10.79 9.93
N PRO A 125 1.23 -11.09 9.35
CA PRO A 125 0.86 -12.48 9.06
C PRO A 125 1.81 -13.19 8.09
N ALA A 126 2.40 -12.47 7.13
CA ALA A 126 3.38 -13.04 6.21
C ALA A 126 4.71 -13.35 6.93
N ILE A 127 5.12 -12.49 7.87
CA ILE A 127 6.30 -12.70 8.72
C ILE A 127 6.10 -13.91 9.63
N GLU A 128 4.95 -14.01 10.30
CA GLU A 128 4.59 -15.14 11.18
C GLU A 128 4.55 -16.47 10.40
N LEU A 129 4.00 -16.48 9.17
CA LEU A 129 3.94 -17.67 8.33
C LEU A 129 5.32 -18.18 7.89
N ALA A 130 6.33 -17.29 7.84
CA ALA A 130 7.74 -17.62 7.62
C ALA A 130 8.45 -18.13 8.89
N GLY A 131 7.77 -18.14 10.04
CA GLY A 131 8.32 -18.52 11.35
C GLY A 131 9.22 -17.44 11.96
N ALA A 132 9.13 -16.20 11.47
CA ALA A 132 9.89 -15.05 11.94
C ALA A 132 9.06 -14.19 12.91
N THR A 133 9.71 -13.20 13.52
CA THR A 133 9.08 -12.26 14.46
C THR A 133 9.03 -10.87 13.86
N ALA A 134 7.86 -10.24 13.85
CA ALA A 134 7.74 -8.81 13.55
C ALA A 134 8.22 -7.99 14.75
N VAL A 135 9.19 -7.10 14.53
CA VAL A 135 9.70 -6.15 15.52
C VAL A 135 9.13 -4.78 15.19
N HIS A 136 8.10 -4.38 15.92
CA HIS A 136 7.37 -3.15 15.67
C HIS A 136 8.11 -1.94 16.24
N VAL A 137 8.34 -0.93 15.40
CA VAL A 137 8.89 0.37 15.79
C VAL A 137 7.84 1.44 15.50
N PRO A 138 7.29 2.12 16.52
CA PRO A 138 6.25 3.12 16.30
C PRO A 138 6.83 4.39 15.67
N LEU A 139 6.17 4.87 14.63
CA LEU A 139 6.34 6.20 14.09
C LEU A 139 5.89 7.25 15.11
N ASP A 140 6.30 8.51 14.89
CA ASP A 140 5.81 9.61 15.71
C ASP A 140 4.27 9.69 15.68
N PRO A 141 3.58 9.72 16.83
CA PRO A 141 2.12 9.59 16.88
C PRO A 141 1.36 10.81 16.35
N GLN A 142 2.04 11.93 16.07
CA GLN A 142 1.43 13.17 15.56
C GLN A 142 1.76 13.40 14.08
N THR A 143 3.01 13.19 13.71
CA THR A 143 3.57 13.49 12.39
C THR A 143 3.78 12.25 11.53
N PHE A 144 3.82 11.07 12.14
CA PHE A 144 4.15 9.80 11.50
C PHE A 144 5.55 9.79 10.86
N ALA A 145 6.46 10.66 11.32
CA ALA A 145 7.86 10.62 10.94
C ALA A 145 8.55 9.38 11.52
N VAL A 146 9.56 8.88 10.82
CA VAL A 146 10.38 7.76 11.28
C VAL A 146 11.40 8.28 12.31
N ASP A 147 11.46 7.62 13.46
CA ASP A 147 12.55 7.80 14.42
C ASP A 147 13.67 6.82 14.08
N TRP A 148 14.64 7.26 13.26
CA TRP A 148 15.73 6.42 12.78
C TRP A 148 16.65 5.91 13.89
N ASP A 149 16.73 6.59 15.03
CA ASP A 149 17.49 6.11 16.20
C ASP A 149 16.75 4.96 16.88
N ARG A 150 15.42 5.00 16.97
CA ARG A 150 14.63 3.85 17.41
C ARG A 150 14.74 2.66 16.47
N VAL A 151 14.71 2.89 15.15
CA VAL A 151 14.92 1.81 14.18
C VAL A 151 16.31 1.19 14.38
N ARG A 152 17.34 2.02 14.54
CA ARG A 152 18.71 1.54 14.84
C ARG A 152 18.79 0.73 16.12
N ALA A 153 18.12 1.16 17.17
CA ALA A 153 18.07 0.46 18.44
C ALA A 153 17.32 -0.89 18.37
N ALA A 154 16.40 -1.04 17.41
CA ALA A 154 15.66 -2.28 17.17
C ALA A 154 16.45 -3.33 16.37
N ILE A 155 17.58 -2.95 15.74
CA ILE A 155 18.41 -3.88 14.99
C ILE A 155 19.16 -4.82 15.94
N THR A 156 19.04 -6.11 15.68
CA THR A 156 19.77 -7.18 16.38
C THR A 156 20.51 -8.06 15.35
N PRO A 157 21.38 -8.98 15.80
CA PRO A 157 21.98 -9.98 14.91
C PRO A 157 20.97 -10.90 14.20
N ARG A 158 19.70 -10.93 14.63
CA ARG A 158 18.61 -11.69 13.99
C ARG A 158 17.82 -10.87 12.97
N THR A 159 18.03 -9.56 12.90
CA THR A 159 17.31 -8.71 11.94
C THR A 159 17.69 -9.09 10.52
N ARG A 160 16.71 -9.53 9.75
CA ARG A 160 16.89 -9.94 8.35
C ARG A 160 16.32 -8.94 7.36
N MET A 161 15.28 -8.22 7.76
CA MET A 161 14.55 -7.33 6.88
C MET A 161 14.04 -6.12 7.63
N LEU A 162 13.99 -4.98 6.94
CA LEU A 162 13.27 -3.78 7.34
C LEU A 162 12.20 -3.52 6.28
N MET A 163 11.00 -3.13 6.70
CA MET A 163 9.89 -2.77 5.80
C MET A 163 9.58 -1.28 5.94
N VAL A 164 9.52 -0.58 4.81
CA VAL A 164 9.03 0.80 4.72
C VAL A 164 7.85 0.88 3.76
N ASN A 165 6.91 1.78 4.03
CA ASN A 165 5.77 2.03 3.15
C ASN A 165 5.64 3.54 2.90
N THR A 166 5.82 3.95 1.64
CA THR A 166 5.82 5.38 1.25
C THR A 166 5.27 5.55 -0.17
N PRO A 167 4.23 6.38 -0.40
CA PRO A 167 3.36 7.00 0.61
C PRO A 167 2.70 6.00 1.56
N HIS A 168 2.65 6.37 2.83
CA HIS A 168 2.33 5.50 3.95
C HIS A 168 0.82 5.31 4.10
N ASN A 169 0.37 4.06 4.26
CA ASN A 169 -0.99 3.71 4.66
C ASN A 169 -0.94 3.16 6.09
N PRO A 170 -1.61 3.80 7.07
CA PRO A 170 -2.78 4.68 6.89
C PRO A 170 -2.54 6.19 6.89
N SER A 171 -1.34 6.68 7.21
CA SER A 171 -1.17 8.09 7.57
C SER A 171 -1.03 9.09 6.43
N GLY A 172 -0.70 8.63 5.23
CA GLY A 172 -0.35 9.46 4.08
C GLY A 172 1.05 10.08 4.17
N ALA A 173 1.81 9.85 5.25
CA ALA A 173 3.17 10.32 5.40
C ALA A 173 4.08 9.78 4.29
N MET A 174 5.19 10.46 4.03
CA MET A 174 6.15 10.04 3.01
C MET A 174 7.56 10.26 3.50
N LEU A 175 8.43 9.31 3.17
CA LEU A 175 9.87 9.47 3.33
C LEU A 175 10.38 10.56 2.39
N ASP A 176 11.28 11.40 2.90
CA ASP A 176 12.03 12.37 2.10
C ASP A 176 13.46 11.90 1.79
N GLU A 177 14.26 12.76 1.15
CA GLU A 177 15.63 12.43 0.78
C GLU A 177 16.52 12.15 2.00
N ALA A 178 16.30 12.85 3.12
CA ALA A 178 17.05 12.64 4.35
C ALA A 178 16.69 11.31 5.00
N ASP A 179 15.41 10.93 4.97
CA ASP A 179 14.94 9.62 5.39
C ASP A 179 15.60 8.50 4.58
N MET A 180 15.66 8.65 3.26
CA MET A 180 16.29 7.65 2.38
C MET A 180 17.81 7.55 2.61
N GLN A 181 18.47 8.67 2.90
CA GLN A 181 19.89 8.66 3.29
C GLN A 181 20.11 7.98 4.66
N ALA A 182 19.26 8.27 5.64
CA ALA A 182 19.31 7.62 6.95
C ALA A 182 19.09 6.11 6.84
N LEU A 183 18.16 5.69 5.97
CA LEU A 183 17.91 4.30 5.64
C LEU A 183 19.13 3.64 4.98
N ALA A 184 19.78 4.31 4.02
CA ALA A 184 21.01 3.81 3.39
C ALA A 184 22.13 3.65 4.41
N ASP A 185 22.36 4.65 5.26
CA ASP A 185 23.39 4.63 6.30
C ASP A 185 23.12 3.54 7.34
N LEU A 186 21.85 3.28 7.66
CA LEU A 186 21.45 2.24 8.59
C LEU A 186 21.72 0.84 8.04
N LEU A 187 21.48 0.62 6.75
CA LEU A 187 21.63 -0.68 6.11
C LEU A 187 23.05 -0.96 5.61
N ARG A 188 23.90 0.07 5.47
CA ARG A 188 25.28 -0.05 5.02
C ARG A 188 26.06 -1.05 5.87
N GLY A 189 26.75 -1.99 5.20
CA GLY A 189 27.56 -3.02 5.86
C GLY A 189 26.76 -4.12 6.56
N THR A 190 25.42 -4.07 6.53
CA THR A 190 24.56 -5.11 7.10
C THR A 190 24.13 -6.14 6.05
N GLN A 191 23.56 -7.26 6.51
CA GLN A 191 22.89 -8.26 5.67
C GLN A 191 21.35 -8.15 5.76
N ILE A 192 20.86 -6.96 6.12
CA ILE A 192 19.44 -6.65 6.23
C ILE A 192 18.93 -6.25 4.84
N TYR A 193 17.87 -6.93 4.38
CA TYR A 193 17.14 -6.58 3.17
C TYR A 193 16.08 -5.52 3.43
N LEU A 194 15.61 -4.88 2.38
CA LEU A 194 14.54 -3.89 2.45
C LEU A 194 13.34 -4.35 1.63
N ILE A 195 12.14 -4.20 2.17
CA ILE A 195 10.92 -4.05 1.36
C ILE A 195 10.56 -2.57 1.34
N SER A 196 10.44 -2.01 0.15
CA SER A 196 9.83 -0.69 -0.07
C SER A 196 8.46 -0.90 -0.70
N ASP A 197 7.41 -0.81 0.12
CA ASP A 197 6.02 -0.85 -0.34
C ASP A 197 5.65 0.54 -0.88
N GLU A 198 5.63 0.66 -2.20
CA GLU A 198 5.46 1.91 -2.94
C GLU A 198 4.17 1.89 -3.77
N VAL A 199 3.13 1.15 -3.33
CA VAL A 199 1.89 1.01 -4.11
C VAL A 199 1.15 2.33 -4.37
N TYR A 200 1.49 3.40 -3.66
CA TYR A 200 0.96 4.74 -3.82
C TYR A 200 1.95 5.72 -4.48
N GLU A 201 3.02 5.24 -5.13
CA GLU A 201 4.10 6.03 -5.75
C GLU A 201 3.66 7.17 -6.69
N HIS A 202 2.42 7.11 -7.22
CA HIS A 202 1.83 8.12 -8.13
C HIS A 202 0.84 9.06 -7.46
N ILE A 203 0.50 8.85 -6.19
CA ILE A 203 -0.51 9.63 -5.46
C ILE A 203 0.21 10.53 -4.47
N ILE A 204 0.76 11.63 -4.99
CA ILE A 204 1.63 12.54 -4.26
C ILE A 204 1.14 13.96 -4.47
N PHE A 205 1.22 14.76 -3.41
CA PHE A 205 0.64 16.10 -3.38
C PHE A 205 1.68 17.19 -3.14
N ASP A 206 1.25 18.42 -3.34
CA ASP A 206 1.94 19.65 -2.94
C ASP A 206 3.32 19.80 -3.62
N GLY A 207 3.46 19.23 -4.82
CA GLY A 207 4.71 19.26 -5.60
C GLY A 207 5.84 18.44 -4.98
N ARG A 208 5.56 17.58 -3.98
CA ARG A 208 6.56 16.66 -3.43
C ARG A 208 6.98 15.64 -4.48
N ARG A 209 8.20 15.12 -4.30
CA ARG A 209 8.76 14.04 -5.12
C ARG A 209 8.61 12.71 -4.41
N HIS A 210 8.35 11.63 -5.16
CA HIS A 210 8.47 10.27 -4.66
C HIS A 210 9.95 9.89 -4.52
N GLU A 211 10.42 9.65 -3.31
CA GLU A 211 11.77 9.16 -3.06
C GLU A 211 11.79 7.62 -3.07
N SER A 212 11.49 7.03 -4.23
CA SER A 212 11.56 5.59 -4.43
C SER A 212 12.94 5.05 -4.09
N ALA A 213 13.01 3.85 -3.48
CA ALA A 213 14.27 3.16 -3.26
C ALA A 213 15.04 2.88 -4.57
N LEU A 214 14.36 2.87 -5.72
CA LEU A 214 15.00 2.74 -7.03
C LEU A 214 15.92 3.92 -7.40
N ARG A 215 15.73 5.09 -6.78
CA ARG A 215 16.60 6.28 -7.00
C ARG A 215 17.96 6.14 -6.33
N TYR A 216 18.11 5.22 -5.38
CA TYR A 216 19.28 5.11 -4.50
C TYR A 216 20.02 3.80 -4.77
N PRO A 217 21.12 3.80 -5.54
CA PRO A 217 21.82 2.57 -5.95
C PRO A 217 22.20 1.65 -4.78
N GLU A 218 22.70 2.21 -3.67
CA GLU A 218 23.08 1.43 -2.48
C GLU A 218 21.89 0.70 -1.83
N LEU A 219 20.71 1.32 -1.81
CA LEU A 219 19.49 0.68 -1.31
C LEU A 219 18.98 -0.35 -2.31
N ARG A 220 18.95 -0.01 -3.59
CA ARG A 220 18.43 -0.88 -4.66
C ARG A 220 19.07 -2.27 -4.61
N GLU A 221 20.38 -2.38 -4.35
CA GLU A 221 21.12 -3.65 -4.28
C GLU A 221 20.59 -4.67 -3.25
N ARG A 222 19.74 -4.25 -2.32
CA ARG A 222 19.18 -5.09 -1.25
C ARG A 222 17.67 -4.97 -1.09
N THR A 223 16.99 -4.34 -2.05
CA THR A 223 15.58 -3.96 -1.92
C THR A 223 14.66 -4.74 -2.85
N PHE A 224 13.50 -5.13 -2.33
CA PHE A 224 12.30 -5.43 -3.11
C PHE A 224 11.40 -4.19 -3.13
N VAL A 225 11.32 -3.51 -4.29
CA VAL A 225 10.38 -2.39 -4.49
C VAL A 225 9.08 -2.94 -5.03
N ILE A 226 7.98 -2.67 -4.34
CA ILE A 226 6.68 -3.27 -4.61
C ILE A 226 5.68 -2.22 -5.06
N SER A 227 5.01 -2.49 -6.18
CA SER A 227 4.03 -1.59 -6.79
C SER A 227 2.70 -2.32 -7.07
N SER A 228 1.61 -1.55 -7.20
CA SER A 228 0.28 -2.10 -7.49
C SER A 228 -0.43 -1.36 -8.61
N PHE A 229 -0.74 -2.08 -9.70
CA PHE A 229 -1.57 -1.53 -10.77
C PHE A 229 -2.99 -1.22 -10.32
N GLY A 230 -3.55 -2.03 -9.43
CA GLY A 230 -4.89 -1.79 -8.88
C GLY A 230 -5.03 -0.45 -8.16
N LYS A 231 -3.93 0.08 -7.59
CA LYS A 231 -3.90 1.38 -6.91
C LYS A 231 -3.74 2.52 -7.90
N THR A 232 -2.86 2.37 -8.89
CA THR A 232 -2.62 3.36 -9.94
C THR A 232 -3.80 3.51 -10.91
N TYR A 233 -4.45 2.42 -11.30
CA TYR A 233 -5.42 2.38 -12.40
C TYR A 233 -6.87 2.10 -11.96
N HIS A 234 -7.18 2.34 -10.68
CA HIS A 234 -8.54 2.28 -10.13
C HIS A 234 -9.25 0.92 -10.26
N CYS A 235 -8.49 -0.17 -10.37
CA CYS A 235 -9.00 -1.52 -10.61
C CYS A 235 -8.52 -2.50 -9.53
N THR A 236 -8.74 -2.19 -8.25
CA THR A 236 -8.21 -2.97 -7.11
C THR A 236 -8.58 -4.46 -7.16
N GLY A 237 -9.75 -4.79 -7.72
CA GLY A 237 -10.22 -6.17 -7.90
C GLY A 237 -9.45 -6.99 -8.95
N TRP A 238 -8.67 -6.34 -9.83
CA TRP A 238 -7.90 -7.05 -10.87
C TRP A 238 -6.66 -7.73 -10.30
N LYS A 239 -6.21 -7.32 -9.11
CA LYS A 239 -5.11 -7.94 -8.36
C LYS A 239 -3.88 -8.20 -9.25
N ILE A 240 -3.36 -7.15 -9.89
CA ILE A 240 -2.05 -7.17 -10.55
C ILE A 240 -1.11 -6.16 -9.89
N GLY A 241 0.12 -6.59 -9.64
CA GLY A 241 1.21 -5.82 -9.08
C GLY A 241 2.54 -6.30 -9.66
N TYR A 242 3.65 -5.76 -9.15
CA TYR A 242 4.97 -6.25 -9.50
C TYR A 242 5.96 -5.97 -8.38
N ALA A 243 7.06 -6.71 -8.40
CA ALA A 243 8.26 -6.40 -7.63
C ALA A 243 9.42 -6.09 -8.59
N VAL A 244 10.23 -5.11 -8.22
CA VAL A 244 11.56 -4.83 -8.78
C VAL A 244 12.60 -5.18 -7.72
N ALA A 245 13.55 -6.04 -8.06
CA ALA A 245 14.67 -6.36 -7.19
C ALA A 245 15.90 -6.80 -8.00
N PRO A 246 17.12 -6.68 -7.46
CA PRO A 246 18.34 -7.15 -8.11
C PRO A 246 18.26 -8.61 -8.53
N PRO A 247 19.02 -9.05 -9.56
CA PRO A 247 18.86 -10.37 -10.16
C PRO A 247 18.91 -11.55 -9.17
N LEU A 248 19.80 -11.48 -8.16
CA LEU A 248 19.93 -12.53 -7.14
C LEU A 248 18.69 -12.61 -6.23
N LEU A 249 18.13 -11.46 -5.85
CA LEU A 249 16.92 -11.41 -5.03
C LEU A 249 15.69 -11.81 -5.85
N THR A 250 15.61 -11.35 -7.09
CA THR A 250 14.54 -11.72 -8.04
C THR A 250 14.54 -13.23 -8.31
N ALA A 251 15.70 -13.88 -8.38
CA ALA A 251 15.78 -15.33 -8.52
C ALA A 251 15.12 -16.08 -7.35
N GLU A 252 15.38 -15.70 -6.10
CA GLU A 252 14.75 -16.31 -4.92
C GLU A 252 13.27 -15.95 -4.81
N PHE A 253 12.90 -14.70 -5.10
CA PHE A 253 11.52 -14.24 -5.15
C PHE A 253 10.67 -15.09 -6.12
N ARG A 254 11.21 -15.32 -7.32
CA ARG A 254 10.52 -16.10 -8.36
C ARG A 254 10.32 -17.56 -7.96
N LYS A 255 11.20 -18.16 -7.16
CA LYS A 255 10.98 -19.52 -6.63
C LYS A 255 9.75 -19.57 -5.73
N VAL A 256 9.53 -18.56 -4.89
CA VAL A 256 8.32 -18.49 -4.06
C VAL A 256 7.09 -18.23 -4.94
N HIS A 257 7.14 -17.22 -5.80
CA HIS A 257 6.06 -16.88 -6.75
C HIS A 257 5.60 -18.08 -7.58
N GLN A 258 6.56 -18.84 -8.12
CA GLN A 258 6.32 -20.02 -8.95
C GLN A 258 5.40 -21.05 -8.29
N TYR A 259 5.47 -21.19 -6.97
CA TYR A 259 4.67 -22.16 -6.22
C TYR A 259 3.55 -21.53 -5.39
N ASN A 260 3.52 -20.20 -5.30
CA ASN A 260 2.41 -19.47 -4.68
C ASN A 260 1.24 -19.32 -5.66
N THR A 261 1.50 -18.75 -6.85
CA THR A 261 0.47 -18.58 -7.89
C THR A 261 0.89 -19.04 -9.28
N PHE A 262 2.18 -19.33 -9.49
CA PHE A 262 2.82 -19.66 -10.78
C PHE A 262 2.78 -18.55 -11.83
N THR A 263 1.62 -17.98 -12.12
CA THR A 263 1.41 -16.85 -13.04
C THR A 263 0.26 -15.98 -12.53
N SER A 264 0.12 -14.78 -13.09
CA SER A 264 -1.01 -13.88 -12.80
C SER A 264 -1.85 -13.62 -14.06
N PHE A 265 -3.04 -13.04 -13.91
CA PHE A 265 -4.04 -12.87 -14.97
C PHE A 265 -3.47 -12.25 -16.27
N GLY A 266 -3.27 -13.10 -17.29
CA GLY A 266 -2.52 -12.80 -18.51
C GLY A 266 -3.07 -11.63 -19.33
N PRO A 267 -4.36 -11.63 -19.74
CA PRO A 267 -4.95 -10.54 -20.53
C PRO A 267 -4.74 -9.14 -19.94
N ALA A 268 -4.92 -8.98 -18.63
CA ALA A 268 -4.73 -7.69 -17.97
C ALA A 268 -3.29 -7.18 -18.08
N GLN A 269 -2.29 -8.07 -18.15
CA GLN A 269 -0.90 -7.65 -18.29
C GLN A 269 -0.64 -6.92 -19.61
N TYR A 270 -1.31 -7.34 -20.70
CA TYR A 270 -1.25 -6.63 -21.98
C TYR A 270 -1.95 -5.26 -21.90
N GLY A 271 -3.09 -5.18 -21.21
CA GLY A 271 -3.78 -3.92 -20.94
C GLY A 271 -2.90 -2.93 -20.18
N PHE A 272 -2.23 -3.35 -19.10
CA PHE A 272 -1.31 -2.49 -18.36
C PHE A 272 -0.07 -2.10 -19.18
N ALA A 273 0.46 -3.01 -20.01
CA ALA A 273 1.57 -2.68 -20.89
C ALA A 273 1.19 -1.59 -21.90
N ALA A 274 -0.04 -1.63 -22.43
CA ALA A 274 -0.57 -0.58 -23.31
C ALA A 274 -0.77 0.74 -22.55
N MET A 275 -1.35 0.72 -21.35
CA MET A 275 -1.52 1.93 -20.54
C MET A 275 -0.20 2.63 -20.25
N ILE A 276 0.82 1.91 -19.79
CA ILE A 276 2.12 2.51 -19.46
C ILE A 276 2.77 3.14 -20.70
N ARG A 277 2.68 2.48 -21.86
CA ARG A 277 3.34 2.91 -23.09
C ARG A 277 2.57 4.03 -23.80
N ASP A 278 1.25 3.92 -23.87
CA ASP A 278 0.42 4.72 -24.76
C ASP A 278 -0.37 5.82 -24.02
N GLU A 279 -0.49 5.74 -22.68
CA GLU A 279 -1.08 6.78 -21.81
C GLU A 279 -0.25 7.01 -20.53
N PRO A 280 1.05 7.36 -20.66
CA PRO A 280 1.89 7.62 -19.50
C PRO A 280 1.35 8.78 -18.63
N GLU A 281 0.61 9.73 -19.22
CA GLU A 281 -0.06 10.82 -18.51
C GLU A 281 -0.96 10.34 -17.38
N HIS A 282 -1.58 9.15 -17.50
CA HIS A 282 -2.46 8.61 -16.45
C HIS A 282 -1.77 8.55 -15.09
N HIS A 283 -0.53 8.06 -15.05
CA HIS A 283 0.21 7.93 -13.79
C HIS A 283 0.98 9.21 -13.44
N LEU A 284 1.40 10.00 -14.42
CA LEU A 284 2.06 11.28 -14.21
C LEU A 284 1.12 12.36 -13.63
N GLU A 285 -0.17 12.33 -14.00
CA GLU A 285 -1.18 13.29 -13.57
C GLU A 285 -2.01 12.78 -12.38
N LEU A 286 -1.80 11.54 -11.94
CA LEU A 286 -2.58 10.91 -10.87
C LEU A 286 -2.50 11.68 -9.54
N GLY A 287 -1.33 12.25 -9.24
CA GLY A 287 -1.13 13.11 -8.08
C GLY A 287 -2.02 14.34 -8.12
N ALA A 288 -2.05 15.06 -9.26
CA ALA A 288 -2.90 16.24 -9.45
C ALA A 288 -4.40 15.88 -9.38
N PHE A 289 -4.80 14.77 -9.99
CA PHE A 289 -6.17 14.25 -9.93
C PHE A 289 -6.63 14.02 -8.48
N TYR A 290 -5.83 13.32 -7.67
CA TYR A 290 -6.19 13.07 -6.28
C TYR A 290 -5.98 14.28 -5.38
N GLN A 291 -5.07 15.20 -5.71
CA GLN A 291 -4.89 16.44 -4.94
C GLN A 291 -6.16 17.29 -4.98
N ALA A 292 -6.75 17.47 -6.16
CA ALA A 292 -8.01 18.21 -6.30
C ALA A 292 -9.13 17.58 -5.45
N LYS A 293 -9.22 16.24 -5.43
CA LYS A 293 -10.17 15.50 -4.58
C LYS A 293 -9.88 15.69 -3.09
N ARG A 294 -8.61 15.57 -2.68
CA ARG A 294 -8.16 15.78 -1.29
C ARG A 294 -8.51 17.18 -0.81
N ASP A 295 -8.18 18.20 -1.60
CA ASP A 295 -8.33 19.60 -1.21
C ASP A 295 -9.81 19.97 -1.08
N ARG A 296 -10.65 19.56 -2.04
CA ARG A 296 -12.12 19.67 -1.93
C ARG A 296 -12.65 18.95 -0.70
N PHE A 297 -12.22 17.72 -0.45
CA PHE A 297 -12.67 16.95 0.71
C PHE A 297 -12.25 17.60 2.04
N ARG A 298 -11.03 18.16 2.12
CA ARG A 298 -10.54 18.90 3.28
C ARG A 298 -11.32 20.19 3.51
N GLU A 299 -11.63 20.94 2.45
CA GLU A 299 -12.50 22.13 2.54
C GLU A 299 -13.89 21.76 3.08
N GLN A 300 -14.46 20.65 2.60
CA GLN A 300 -15.73 20.15 3.10
C GLN A 300 -15.68 19.73 4.58
N LEU A 301 -14.61 19.03 4.98
CA LEU A 301 -14.38 18.62 6.38
C LEU A 301 -14.24 19.81 7.33
N ALA A 302 -13.72 20.96 6.85
CA ALA A 302 -13.62 22.17 7.65
C ALA A 302 -14.99 22.70 8.12
N GLY A 303 -16.08 22.30 7.46
CA GLY A 303 -17.45 22.56 7.90
C GLY A 303 -17.99 21.58 8.94
N THR A 304 -17.17 20.66 9.46
CA THR A 304 -17.54 19.66 10.47
C THR A 304 -16.70 19.84 11.74
N ARG A 305 -17.00 19.09 12.80
CA ARG A 305 -16.17 19.06 14.03
C ARG A 305 -14.94 18.15 13.94
N LEU A 306 -14.77 17.41 12.82
CA LEU A 306 -13.60 16.60 12.56
C LEU A 306 -12.44 17.49 12.12
N LYS A 307 -11.25 17.26 12.68
CA LYS A 307 -10.05 18.02 12.31
C LYS A 307 -9.17 17.20 11.36
N PRO A 308 -9.08 17.55 10.06
CA PRO A 308 -8.19 16.84 9.14
C PRO A 308 -6.71 17.12 9.46
N LEU A 309 -5.89 16.08 9.43
CA LEU A 309 -4.43 16.17 9.52
C LEU A 309 -3.81 16.41 8.13
N PRO A 310 -2.59 16.97 8.04
CA PRO A 310 -1.85 17.01 6.79
C PRO A 310 -1.57 15.61 6.25
N VAL A 311 -1.91 15.36 4.98
CA VAL A 311 -1.64 14.10 4.28
C VAL A 311 -0.95 14.40 2.94
N PRO A 312 0.37 14.15 2.81
CA PRO A 312 1.13 14.50 1.61
C PRO A 312 1.08 13.46 0.48
N GLY A 313 0.55 12.26 0.72
CA GLY A 313 0.35 11.25 -0.33
C GLY A 313 -0.69 10.20 0.02
N GLY A 314 -0.98 9.32 -0.95
CA GLY A 314 -2.05 8.34 -0.89
C GLY A 314 -3.45 8.98 -1.00
N TYR A 315 -4.49 8.16 -1.01
CA TYR A 315 -5.88 8.64 -1.10
C TYR A 315 -6.66 8.53 0.22
N PHE A 316 -5.93 8.65 1.33
CA PHE A 316 -6.48 8.59 2.68
C PHE A 316 -6.32 9.94 3.39
N GLN A 317 -7.34 10.32 4.15
CA GLN A 317 -7.36 11.49 5.02
C GLN A 317 -7.46 11.01 6.45
N LEU A 318 -6.47 11.33 7.28
CA LEU A 318 -6.60 11.17 8.73
C LEU A 318 -7.39 12.33 9.32
N VAL A 319 -8.31 12.02 10.23
CA VAL A 319 -9.08 13.02 10.97
C VAL A 319 -9.02 12.74 12.46
N ASP A 320 -8.86 13.80 13.25
CA ASP A 320 -8.97 13.80 14.70
C ASP A 320 -10.42 14.07 15.09
N TYR A 321 -10.97 13.20 15.95
CA TYR A 321 -12.34 13.27 16.45
C TYR A 321 -12.45 13.69 17.92
N SER A 322 -11.37 14.15 18.55
CA SER A 322 -11.32 14.53 19.98
C SER A 322 -12.36 15.57 20.38
N ALA A 323 -12.80 16.44 19.47
CA ALA A 323 -13.84 17.44 19.72
C ALA A 323 -15.27 16.87 19.70
N ILE A 324 -15.43 15.58 19.39
CA ILE A 324 -16.71 14.90 19.15
C ILE A 324 -16.97 13.85 20.23
N SER A 325 -15.96 13.06 20.58
CA SER A 325 -16.13 11.91 21.47
C SER A 325 -14.84 11.52 22.20
N ASP A 326 -15.01 10.94 23.39
CA ASP A 326 -13.95 10.29 24.18
C ASP A 326 -13.88 8.78 23.93
N LEU A 327 -14.74 8.23 23.05
CA LEU A 327 -14.74 6.80 22.72
C LEU A 327 -13.40 6.37 22.11
N PRO A 328 -12.92 5.16 22.40
CA PRO A 328 -11.88 4.50 21.62
C PRO A 328 -12.26 4.44 20.13
N ASP A 329 -11.26 4.47 19.24
CA ASP A 329 -11.49 4.62 17.80
C ASP A 329 -12.37 3.52 17.19
N HIS A 330 -12.23 2.27 17.63
CA HIS A 330 -13.07 1.16 17.19
C HIS A 330 -14.55 1.31 17.61
N GLU A 331 -14.83 1.89 18.79
CA GLU A 331 -16.18 2.19 19.23
C GLU A 331 -16.73 3.42 18.51
N PHE A 332 -15.91 4.46 18.35
CA PHE A 332 -16.26 5.66 17.61
C PHE A 332 -16.64 5.34 16.16
N VAL A 333 -15.87 4.52 15.45
CA VAL A 333 -16.14 4.16 14.06
C VAL A 333 -17.39 3.29 13.91
N LYS A 334 -17.67 2.40 14.88
CA LYS A 334 -18.93 1.64 14.91
C LYS A 334 -20.13 2.57 15.12
N TRP A 335 -20.04 3.46 16.10
CA TRP A 335 -21.06 4.49 16.35
C TRP A 335 -21.28 5.38 15.13
N LEU A 336 -20.21 5.86 14.49
CA LEU A 336 -20.27 6.69 13.29
C LEU A 336 -20.97 5.97 12.15
N THR A 337 -20.70 4.67 11.98
CA THR A 337 -21.34 3.85 10.95
C THR A 337 -22.83 3.65 11.22
N ILE A 338 -23.19 3.28 12.45
CA ILE A 338 -24.57 2.91 12.81
C ILE A 338 -25.46 4.14 12.98
N GLU A 339 -25.03 5.12 13.77
CA GLU A 339 -25.86 6.25 14.19
C GLU A 339 -25.79 7.43 13.22
N LYS A 340 -24.66 7.56 12.51
CA LYS A 340 -24.41 8.70 11.61
C LYS A 340 -24.32 8.28 10.14
N GLY A 341 -24.35 6.98 9.86
CA GLY A 341 -24.36 6.47 8.49
C GLY A 341 -23.09 6.79 7.71
N VAL A 342 -21.94 6.93 8.35
CA VAL A 342 -20.65 7.12 7.66
C VAL A 342 -19.63 6.12 8.22
N THR A 343 -19.01 5.34 7.35
CA THR A 343 -18.01 4.36 7.75
C THR A 343 -16.62 4.93 7.53
N ALA A 344 -15.81 4.89 8.59
CA ALA A 344 -14.37 5.16 8.57
C ALA A 344 -13.59 3.88 8.90
N ILE A 345 -12.27 3.98 9.06
CA ILE A 345 -11.43 2.90 9.60
C ILE A 345 -10.71 3.39 10.86
N PRO A 346 -10.78 2.65 11.99
CA PRO A 346 -9.97 2.96 13.17
C PRO A 346 -8.49 2.74 12.89
N LEU A 347 -7.61 3.49 13.55
CA LEU A 347 -6.16 3.37 13.39
C LEU A 347 -5.56 2.27 14.27
N SER A 348 -6.18 1.97 15.40
CA SER A 348 -5.68 0.99 16.38
C SER A 348 -5.36 -0.39 15.79
N PRO A 349 -6.09 -0.95 14.81
CA PRO A 349 -5.74 -2.25 14.23
C PRO A 349 -4.48 -2.25 13.34
N PHE A 350 -3.92 -1.07 13.04
CA PHE A 350 -2.65 -0.94 12.32
C PHE A 350 -1.45 -0.91 13.27
N TYR A 351 -1.66 -0.94 14.59
CA TYR A 351 -0.58 -0.93 15.58
C TYR A 351 -0.48 -2.27 16.30
N GLU A 352 0.73 -2.70 16.65
CA GLU A 352 0.92 -3.72 17.69
C GLU A 352 0.52 -3.16 19.06
N THR A 353 0.87 -1.89 19.33
CA THR A 353 0.42 -1.15 20.52
C THR A 353 0.06 0.28 20.15
N ALA A 354 -1.24 0.56 20.09
CA ALA A 354 -1.74 1.88 19.74
C ALA A 354 -1.35 2.95 20.79
N PRO A 355 -0.99 4.18 20.38
CA PRO A 355 -0.68 5.25 21.33
C PRO A 355 -1.86 5.58 22.24
N VAL A 356 -1.59 5.72 23.54
CA VAL A 356 -2.63 6.00 24.55
C VAL A 356 -3.33 7.33 24.24
N GLY A 357 -4.66 7.30 24.19
CA GLY A 357 -5.48 8.48 23.95
C GLY A 357 -5.49 8.98 22.50
N GLN A 358 -4.91 8.24 21.55
CA GLN A 358 -5.02 8.57 20.13
C GLN A 358 -6.48 8.50 19.68
N ARG A 359 -6.97 9.59 19.09
CA ARG A 359 -8.35 9.73 18.60
C ARG A 359 -8.37 10.08 17.11
N LEU A 360 -7.75 9.20 16.33
CA LEU A 360 -7.62 9.33 14.89
C LEU A 360 -8.41 8.23 14.17
N VAL A 361 -9.05 8.60 13.06
CA VAL A 361 -9.64 7.64 12.12
C VAL A 361 -9.23 7.99 10.69
N ARG A 362 -9.22 6.98 9.83
CA ARG A 362 -8.87 7.10 8.41
C ARG A 362 -10.14 7.13 7.55
N LEU A 363 -10.23 8.14 6.69
CA LEU A 363 -11.25 8.28 5.64
C LEU A 363 -10.60 8.10 4.26
N CYS A 364 -11.28 7.44 3.33
CA CYS A 364 -10.85 7.26 1.96
C CYS A 364 -11.57 8.26 1.06
N PHE A 365 -10.82 9.14 0.41
CA PHE A 365 -11.38 10.14 -0.52
C PHE A 365 -11.24 9.74 -1.99
N ALA A 366 -10.77 8.51 -2.28
CA ALA A 366 -10.91 7.91 -3.59
C ALA A 366 -12.36 7.54 -3.86
N LYS A 367 -13.21 8.57 -4.03
CA LYS A 367 -14.64 8.43 -4.30
C LYS A 367 -15.12 9.45 -5.34
N ASN A 368 -16.30 9.21 -5.88
CA ASN A 368 -17.08 10.16 -6.66
C ASN A 368 -17.50 11.33 -5.78
N GLU A 369 -17.68 12.49 -6.39
CA GLU A 369 -18.08 13.71 -5.68
C GLU A 369 -19.39 13.53 -4.92
N ALA A 370 -20.40 12.91 -5.55
CA ALA A 370 -21.68 12.63 -4.92
C ALA A 370 -21.55 11.76 -3.64
N THR A 371 -20.63 10.80 -3.63
CA THR A 371 -20.35 9.96 -2.45
C THR A 371 -19.72 10.79 -1.33
N LEU A 372 -18.75 11.65 -1.66
CA LEU A 372 -18.12 12.54 -0.68
C LEU A 372 -19.12 13.55 -0.12
N ASP A 373 -19.98 14.12 -0.97
CA ASP A 373 -20.98 15.10 -0.58
C ASP A 373 -22.01 14.48 0.38
N ALA A 374 -22.52 13.28 0.06
CA ALA A 374 -23.43 12.53 0.92
C ALA A 374 -22.79 12.17 2.27
N ALA A 375 -21.49 11.83 2.30
CA ALA A 375 -20.79 11.62 3.56
C ALA A 375 -20.68 12.91 4.38
N ILE A 376 -20.27 14.02 3.75
CA ILE A 376 -20.09 15.31 4.42
C ILE A 376 -21.41 15.85 4.99
N GLU A 377 -22.52 15.70 4.26
CA GLU A 377 -23.85 16.07 4.77
C GLU A 377 -24.17 15.38 6.10
N ARG A 378 -23.85 14.09 6.21
CA ARG A 378 -24.00 13.31 7.46
C ARG A 378 -23.00 13.74 8.53
N LEU A 379 -21.74 14.01 8.15
CA LEU A 379 -20.68 14.42 9.08
C LEU A 379 -20.88 15.83 9.66
N ARG A 380 -21.62 16.72 8.99
CA ARG A 380 -22.01 18.04 9.51
C ARG A 380 -22.96 17.95 10.71
N LEU A 381 -23.64 16.82 10.89
CA LEU A 381 -24.54 16.55 12.01
C LEU A 381 -23.83 15.96 13.24
N LEU A 382 -22.49 15.87 13.19
CA LEU A 382 -21.70 15.34 14.30
C LEU A 382 -21.68 16.29 15.47
#